data_AF-A0A2S1Q9M5-F1
#
_entry.id   AF-A0A2S1Q9M5-F1
#
_cell.length_a   1.000
_cell.length_b   1.000
_cell.length_c   1.000
_cell.angle_alpha   90.00
_cell.angle_beta   90.00
_cell.angle_gamma   90.00
#
_symmetry.space_group_name_H-M   'P 1'
#
loop_
_entity.id
_entity.type
_entity.pdbx_description
1 polymer ?
#
loop_
_entity_poly.entity_id
_entity_poly.type
_entity_poly.pdbx_seq_one_letter_code
_entity_poly.pdbx_strand_id
1 'polypeptide(L)' 'MKLKFTTAQICTIVLVVFYIIWEYNIQVYLTDEHLDYGVEVRYDLIVILPILLVMIAVSVWQYFKKK' A
#
# COMPACT_ATOMS: atom_id res chain seq x y z
N MET A 1 -23.91 7.70 14.70
CA MET A 1 -23.89 7.00 13.39
C MET A 1 -22.68 6.08 13.38
N LYS A 2 -22.85 4.75 13.36
CA LYS A 2 -21.70 3.82 13.27
C LYS A 2 -21.06 4.02 11.89
N LEU A 3 -19.82 4.48 11.83
CA LEU A 3 -19.02 4.50 10.60
C LEU A 3 -18.84 3.06 10.12
N LYS A 4 -19.71 2.62 9.20
CA LYS A 4 -19.50 1.36 8.48
C LYS A 4 -18.48 1.63 7.39
N PHE A 5 -17.29 1.06 7.53
CA PHE A 5 -16.31 1.02 6.46
C PHE A 5 -16.92 0.33 5.23
N THR A 6 -16.63 0.85 4.04
CA THR A 6 -16.99 0.18 2.79
C THR A 6 -16.04 -0.99 2.53
N THR A 7 -16.46 -1.94 1.72
CA THR A 7 -15.59 -3.03 1.25
C THR A 7 -14.30 -2.47 0.63
N ALA A 8 -14.37 -1.37 -0.13
CA ALA A 8 -13.19 -0.72 -0.70
C ALA A 8 -12.23 -0.17 0.36
N GLN A 9 -12.74 0.43 1.45
CA GLN A 9 -11.91 0.91 2.56
C GLN A 9 -11.26 -0.25 3.33
N ILE A 10 -11.98 -1.35 3.55
CA ILE A 10 -11.44 -2.56 4.17
C ILE A 10 -10.32 -3.15 3.28
N CYS A 11 -10.56 -3.27 1.98
CA CYS A 11 -9.55 -3.74 1.02
C CYS A 11 -8.32 -2.81 1.00
N THR A 12 -8.51 -1.49 1.11
CA THR A 12 -7.40 -0.53 1.18
C THR A 12 -6.57 -0.73 2.43
N ILE A 13 -7.20 -0.93 3.59
CA ILE A 13 -6.49 -1.21 4.85
C ILE A 13 -5.68 -2.51 4.73
N VAL A 14 -6.30 -3.58 4.22
CA VAL A 14 -5.62 -4.87 4.01
C VAL A 14 -4.43 -4.73 3.06
N LEU A 15 -4.60 -4.00 1.95
CA LEU A 15 -3.54 -3.74 0.99
C LEU A 15 -2.36 -2.98 1.63
N VAL A 16 -2.64 -1.93 2.41
CA VAL A 16 -1.61 -1.14 3.11
C VAL A 16 -0.86 -2.00 4.12
N VAL A 17 -1.55 -2.85 4.88
CA VAL A 17 -0.92 -3.76 5.85
C VAL A 17 0.01 -4.74 5.15
N PHE A 18 -0.44 -5.37 4.07
CA PHE A 18 0.43 -6.28 3.30
C PHE A 18 1.61 -5.56 2.67
N TYR A 19 1.43 -4.34 2.18
CA TYR A 19 2.53 -3.54 1.66
C TYR A 19 3.59 -3.25 2.73
N ILE A 20 3.19 -2.89 3.95
CA ILE A 20 4.14 -2.65 5.06
C ILE A 20 4.93 -3.92 5.38
N ILE A 21 4.26 -5.07 5.44
CA ILE A 21 4.91 -6.36 5.68
C ILE A 21 5.89 -6.68 4.54
N TRP A 22 5.48 -6.46 3.29
CA TRP A 22 6.33 -6.65 2.12
C TRP A 22 7.58 -5.77 2.17
N GLU A 23 7.42 -4.47 2.44
CA GLU A 23 8.53 -3.52 2.57
C GLU A 23 9.54 -3.95 3.63
N TYR A 24 9.05 -4.41 4.79
CA TYR A 24 9.94 -4.91 5.84
C TYR A 24 10.76 -6.11 5.36
N ASN A 25 10.13 -7.10 4.72
CA ASN A 25 10.82 -8.28 4.21
C ASN A 25 11.83 -7.92 3.12
N ILE A 26 11.50 -6.99 2.22
CA ILE A 26 12.43 -6.53 1.20
C ILE A 26 13.60 -5.77 1.81
N GLN A 27 13.37 -4.90 2.79
CA GLN A 27 14.47 -4.21 3.47
C GLN A 27 15.44 -5.19 4.15
N VAL A 28 14.92 -6.23 4.80
CA VAL A 28 15.74 -7.31 5.37
C VAL A 28 16.52 -8.01 4.26
N TYR A 29 15.84 -8.46 3.19
CA TYR A 29 16.47 -9.13 2.06
C TYR A 29 17.59 -8.31 1.40
N LEU A 30 17.35 -7.02 1.14
CA LEU A 30 18.35 -6.14 0.55
C LEU A 30 19.56 -5.93 1.47
N THR A 31 19.32 -5.85 2.78
CA THR A 31 20.39 -5.72 3.77
C THR A 31 21.26 -6.97 3.83
N ASP A 32 20.62 -8.15 3.86
CA ASP A 32 21.32 -9.45 3.95
C ASP A 32 22.14 -9.76 2.68
N GLU A 33 21.66 -9.34 1.51
CA GLU A 33 22.32 -9.57 0.22
C GLU A 33 23.25 -8.41 -0.20
N HIS A 34 23.43 -7.38 0.63
CA HIS A 34 24.21 -6.17 0.32
C HIS A 34 23.79 -5.48 -0.99
N LEU A 35 22.49 -5.48 -1.27
CA LEU A 35 21.91 -4.88 -2.48
C LEU A 35 21.46 -3.43 -2.21
N ASP A 36 21.65 -2.57 -3.21
CA ASP A 36 21.16 -1.20 -3.14
C ASP A 36 19.63 -1.12 -3.22
N TYR A 37 19.06 -0.16 -2.49
CA TYR A 37 17.64 0.21 -2.58
C TYR A 37 17.34 1.02 -3.86
N GLY A 38 17.86 0.56 -5.00
CA GLY A 38 17.67 1.19 -6.30
C GLY A 38 16.32 0.82 -6.93
N VAL A 39 15.78 1.70 -7.77
CA VAL A 39 14.59 1.41 -8.58
C VAL A 39 14.82 0.19 -9.50
N GLU A 40 16.07 -0.04 -9.89
CA GLU A 40 16.50 -1.21 -10.66
C GLU A 40 16.35 -2.54 -9.91
N VAL A 41 16.31 -2.51 -8.57
CA VAL A 41 16.07 -3.69 -7.74
C VAL A 41 14.60 -3.75 -7.32
N ARG A 42 13.96 -2.58 -7.18
CA ARG A 42 12.57 -2.40 -6.73
C ARG A 42 11.58 -2.13 -7.86
N TYR A 43 11.60 -2.95 -8.91
CA TYR A 43 10.63 -2.85 -10.02
C TYR A 43 9.17 -3.00 -9.56
N ASP A 44 8.94 -3.69 -8.45
CA ASP A 44 7.63 -3.84 -7.82
C ASP A 44 6.99 -2.48 -7.44
N LEU A 45 7.81 -1.47 -7.10
CA LEU A 45 7.34 -0.13 -6.74
C LEU A 45 6.58 0.57 -7.87
N ILE A 46 6.94 0.29 -9.13
CA ILE A 46 6.29 0.88 -10.31
C ILE A 46 4.82 0.46 -10.41
N VAL A 47 4.49 -0.74 -9.91
CA VAL A 47 3.13 -1.29 -9.97
C VAL A 47 2.37 -1.03 -8.67
N ILE A 48 3.01 -1.25 -7.51
CA ILE A 48 2.33 -1.20 -6.22
C ILE A 48 2.00 0.25 -5.80
N LEU A 49 2.86 1.23 -6.09
CA LEU A 49 2.64 2.63 -5.70
C LEU A 49 1.43 3.25 -6.41
N PRO A 50 1.22 3.11 -7.73
CA PRO A 50 0.00 3.56 -8.38
C PRO A 50 -1.27 2.92 -7.81
N ILE A 51 -1.24 1.60 -7.54
CA ILE A 51 -2.39 0.88 -6.98
C ILE A 51 -2.73 1.42 -5.59
N LEU A 52 -1.73 1.59 -4.72
CA LEU A 52 -1.91 2.16 -3.39
C LEU A 52 -2.48 3.58 -3.46
N LEU A 53 -1.94 4.44 -4.32
CA LEU A 53 -2.42 5.80 -4.51
C LEU A 53 -3.90 5.83 -4.93
N VAL A 54 -4.30 5.01 -5.90
CA VAL A 54 -5.69 4.94 -6.36
C VAL A 54 -6.61 4.44 -5.25
N MET A 55 -6.24 3.37 -4.55
CA MET A 55 -7.06 2.78 -3.48
C MET A 55 -7.25 3.74 -2.30
N ILE A 56 -6.18 4.46 -1.93
CA ILE A 56 -6.23 5.50 -0.90
C ILE A 56 -7.10 6.67 -1.38
N ALA A 57 -6.90 7.17 -2.60
CA ALA A 57 -7.69 8.28 -3.15
C ALA A 57 -9.19 7.94 -3.20
N VAL A 58 -9.54 6.73 -3.64
CA VAL A 58 -10.93 6.25 -3.66
C VAL A 58 -11.49 6.14 -2.24
N SER A 59 -10.71 5.60 -1.30
CA SER A 59 -11.13 5.48 0.11
C SER A 59 -11.38 6.83 0.77
N VAL A 60 -10.52 7.81 0.49
CA VAL A 60 -10.64 9.20 0.97
C VAL A 60 -11.86 9.87 0.33
N TRP A 61 -12.05 9.72 -0.99
CA TRP A 61 -13.22 10.26 -1.69
C TRP A 61 -14.53 9.68 -1.14
N GLN A 62 -14.60 8.37 -0.92
CA GLN A 62 -15.77 7.71 -0.32
C GLN A 62 -16.05 8.22 1.10
N TYR A 63 -15.02 8.55 1.88
CA TYR A 63 -15.18 9.12 3.21
C TYR A 63 -15.81 10.52 3.14
N PHE A 64 -15.36 11.38 2.23
CA PHE A 64 -15.91 12.73 2.05
C PHE A 64 -17.29 12.75 1.40
N LYS A 65 -17.60 11.83 0.48
CA LYS A 65 -18.89 11.78 -0.23
C LYS A 65 -20.01 11.09 0.56
N LYS A 66 -19.69 10.39 1.65
CA LYS A 66 -20.66 9.78 2.59
C LYS A 66 -21.02 10.70 3.77
N LYS A 67 -20.43 11.90 3.84
CA LYS A 67 -21.03 13.05 4.54
C LYS A 67 -22.05 13.70 3.63
#